data_AF-A0A517P0P3-F1
#
_entry.id   AF-A0A517P0P3-F1
#
_cell.length_a   1.000
_cell.length_b   1.000
_cell.length_c   1.000
_cell.angle_alpha   90.00
_cell.angle_beta   90.00
_cell.angle_gamma   90.00
#
_symmetry.space_group_name_H-M   'P 1'
#
loop_
_entity.id
_entity.type
_entity.pdbx_description
1 polymer ?
#
loop_
_entity_poly.entity_id
_entity_poly.type
_entity_poly.pdbx_seq_one_letter_code
_entity_poly.pdbx_strand_id
1 'polypeptide(L)'
;MSLSPSDLCRHLADELGLIDQRIRRIREANRTGTQRVQKLTQERTDTFVDLAKHYLPELTQQSLRDAWQEVKREVGDILLRKRDRRRQLRAELAANQVQQSELENQLTAAQEKQQAAKLVLSCKVGNFKKLLRDDPLVKQWIDDIAALDRDIECYLAQHERIEADARRKLPAYERSSLFEYLTEQKFGTPEYQGRGAVRRWDRWVAKMIGYDDAKKSYDFLVSTPEYLKKLIDEKQQHYRSLLVQLKHARRQAAVRHGTESQKRDWERLCKVVSALQEQIEEKKWASVVLLGEIDELENPNGSYYHESLKIYQRFLTQLEPDVMRVYAECTESPVDDEICARLRNVQGRIHEEQMASKDRFVEIVLLEKEAATLREIASRLQRAELETPGEILFGSDFDGRRFLREVRHRQLTPDEAWQVICRSLLPNDDPSRQEKETPSQWLPMEATFAAASEFANRSPTSLIPDASSMVMLPMPTAEPSGAKEAFSTMAIFRSAKEAKRIVKLLKSQSISCFMHTHPVGIADDGQEEVDVVVSNQDFGKAAELIRQYQASAGQPWNCSGCHQRVGKGWQRCWHCGRKRTQQSLIA
;
A
#
# COMPACT_ATOMS: atom_id res chain seq x y z
N MET A 1 63.43 -47.06 0.81
CA MET A 1 62.83 -46.03 1.66
C MET A 1 61.70 -46.71 2.41
N SER A 2 61.83 -46.87 3.73
CA SER A 2 60.78 -47.41 4.58
C SER A 2 59.60 -46.44 4.60
N LEU A 3 58.39 -46.92 4.31
CA LEU A 3 57.17 -46.12 4.44
C LEU A 3 56.82 -46.00 5.93
N SER A 4 56.48 -44.80 6.37
CA SER A 4 55.91 -44.61 7.71
C SER A 4 54.39 -44.84 7.70
N PRO A 5 53.79 -45.30 8.81
CA PRO A 5 52.35 -45.29 9.03
C PRO A 5 51.67 -43.96 8.70
N SER A 6 52.33 -42.84 9.01
CA SER A 6 51.83 -41.50 8.71
C SER A 6 51.82 -41.16 7.21
N ASP A 7 52.73 -41.73 6.41
CA ASP A 7 52.71 -41.61 4.95
C ASP A 7 51.55 -42.42 4.33
N LEU A 8 51.23 -43.59 4.90
CA LEU A 8 50.05 -44.38 4.49
C LEU A 8 48.74 -43.67 4.86
N CYS A 9 48.67 -43.05 6.04
CA CYS A 9 47.55 -42.18 6.44
C CYS A 9 47.34 -41.02 5.45
N ARG A 10 48.44 -40.39 4.99
CA ARG A 10 48.37 -39.32 3.98
C ARG A 10 47.86 -39.83 2.64
N HIS A 11 48.35 -40.98 2.18
CA HIS A 11 47.85 -41.61 0.96
C HIS A 11 46.37 -42.03 1.03
N LEU A 12 45.91 -42.52 2.19
CA LEU A 12 44.50 -42.80 2.43
C LEU A 12 43.64 -41.52 2.40
N ALA A 13 44.13 -40.43 2.99
CA ALA A 13 43.45 -39.13 2.97
C ALA A 13 43.35 -38.55 1.54
N ASP A 14 44.41 -38.68 0.74
CA ASP A 14 44.42 -38.25 -0.66
C ASP A 14 43.40 -39.03 -1.51
N GLU A 15 43.36 -40.37 -1.37
CA GLU A 15 42.40 -41.23 -2.09
C GLU A 15 40.94 -40.97 -1.65
N LEU A 16 40.70 -40.77 -0.36
CA LEU A 16 39.39 -40.34 0.15
C LEU A 16 38.99 -38.98 -0.45
N GLY A 17 39.94 -38.04 -0.55
CA GLY A 17 39.74 -36.75 -1.21
C GLY A 17 39.34 -36.90 -2.69
N LEU A 18 39.97 -37.82 -3.43
CA LEU A 18 39.63 -38.12 -4.81
C LEU A 18 38.24 -38.76 -4.95
N ILE A 19 37.87 -39.70 -4.08
CA ILE A 19 36.54 -40.32 -4.06
C ILE A 19 35.47 -39.27 -3.74
N ASP A 20 35.68 -38.42 -2.74
CA ASP A 20 34.74 -37.35 -2.37
C ASP A 20 34.61 -36.29 -3.49
N GLN A 21 35.69 -35.98 -4.21
CA GLN A 21 35.61 -35.16 -5.42
C GLN A 21 34.78 -35.82 -6.53
N ARG A 22 34.95 -37.13 -6.76
CA ARG A 22 34.18 -37.88 -7.76
C ARG A 22 32.69 -37.94 -7.40
N ILE A 23 32.35 -38.25 -6.15
CA ILE A 23 30.96 -38.23 -5.65
C ILE A 23 30.34 -36.85 -5.86
N ARG A 24 31.06 -35.76 -5.54
CA ARG A 24 30.57 -34.39 -5.78
C ARG A 24 30.29 -34.12 -7.25
N ARG A 25 31.18 -34.52 -8.16
CA ARG A 25 30.96 -34.37 -9.61
C ARG A 25 29.74 -35.15 -10.09
N ILE A 26 29.56 -36.39 -9.64
CA ILE A 26 28.40 -37.21 -10.03
C ILE A 26 27.10 -36.62 -9.46
N ARG A 27 27.09 -36.13 -8.22
CA ARG A 27 25.93 -35.44 -7.63
C ARG A 27 25.55 -34.18 -8.39
N GLU A 28 26.53 -33.38 -8.82
CA GLU A 28 26.29 -32.18 -9.63
C GLU A 28 25.77 -32.55 -11.04
N ALA A 29 26.33 -33.59 -11.66
CA ALA A 29 25.82 -34.16 -12.92
C ALA A 29 24.38 -34.68 -12.76
N ASN A 30 24.02 -35.27 -11.62
CA ASN A 30 22.66 -35.74 -11.38
C ASN A 30 21.69 -34.57 -11.16
N ARG A 31 22.10 -33.51 -10.45
CA ARG A 31 21.30 -32.27 -10.31
C ARG A 31 21.03 -31.64 -11.67
N THR A 32 22.05 -31.48 -12.51
CA THR A 32 21.86 -30.95 -13.86
C THR A 32 20.98 -31.86 -14.73
N GLY A 33 21.14 -33.19 -14.61
CA GLY A 33 20.24 -34.17 -15.22
C GLY A 33 18.78 -34.01 -14.78
N THR A 34 18.51 -33.85 -13.48
CA THR A 34 17.13 -33.62 -12.99
C THR A 34 16.51 -32.32 -13.52
N GLN A 35 17.30 -31.24 -13.63
CA GLN A 35 16.84 -30.00 -14.24
C GLN A 35 16.52 -30.19 -15.74
N ARG A 36 17.32 -30.99 -16.47
CA ARG A 36 17.02 -31.34 -17.87
C ARG A 36 15.73 -32.15 -17.98
N VAL A 37 15.51 -33.13 -17.11
CA VAL A 37 14.27 -33.91 -17.08
C VAL A 37 13.06 -33.00 -16.82
N GLN A 38 13.17 -32.02 -15.93
CA GLN A 38 12.10 -31.04 -15.71
C GLN A 38 11.81 -30.21 -16.97
N LYS A 39 12.84 -29.69 -17.64
CA LYS A 39 12.69 -28.94 -18.90
C LYS A 39 12.04 -29.80 -20.00
N LEU A 40 12.53 -31.03 -20.18
CA LEU A 40 11.97 -31.97 -21.16
C LEU A 40 10.52 -32.35 -20.81
N THR A 41 10.19 -32.46 -19.52
CA THR A 41 8.81 -32.72 -19.09
C THR A 41 7.89 -31.55 -19.43
N GLN A 42 8.39 -30.31 -19.33
CA GLN A 42 7.67 -29.12 -19.76
C GLN A 42 7.52 -29.05 -21.28
N GLU A 43 8.57 -29.33 -22.04
CA GLU A 43 8.50 -29.46 -23.51
C GLU A 43 7.50 -30.55 -23.94
N ARG A 44 7.40 -31.64 -23.18
CA ARG A 44 6.42 -32.70 -23.38
C ARG A 44 4.99 -32.19 -23.13
N THR A 45 4.77 -31.42 -22.06
CA THR A 45 3.44 -30.84 -21.83
C THR A 45 3.05 -29.83 -22.90
N ASP A 46 4.01 -29.05 -23.40
CA ASP A 46 3.77 -28.06 -24.46
C ASP A 46 3.44 -28.75 -25.79
N THR A 47 4.15 -29.83 -26.14
CA THR A 47 3.81 -30.66 -27.32
C THR A 47 2.41 -31.27 -27.25
N PHE A 48 1.97 -31.72 -26.07
CA PHE A 48 0.57 -32.17 -25.90
C PHE A 48 -0.44 -31.04 -26.11
N VAL A 49 -0.11 -29.81 -25.71
CA VAL A 49 -0.97 -28.65 -25.96
C VAL A 49 -1.00 -28.30 -27.44
N ASP A 50 0.13 -28.34 -28.13
CA ASP A 50 0.22 -28.13 -29.58
C ASP A 50 -0.65 -29.15 -30.34
N LEU A 51 -0.58 -30.43 -29.93
CA LEU A 51 -1.40 -31.50 -30.46
C LEU A 51 -2.90 -31.28 -30.18
N ALA A 52 -3.25 -30.92 -28.94
CA ALA A 52 -4.63 -30.61 -28.56
C ALA A 52 -5.20 -29.44 -29.37
N LYS A 53 -4.41 -28.41 -29.65
CA LYS A 53 -4.79 -27.28 -30.50
C LYS A 53 -4.96 -27.68 -31.96
N HIS A 54 -4.18 -28.65 -32.45
CA HIS A 54 -4.34 -29.16 -33.80
C HIS A 54 -5.71 -29.84 -33.99
N TYR A 55 -6.12 -30.68 -33.04
CA TYR A 55 -7.43 -31.35 -33.10
C TYR A 55 -8.60 -30.46 -32.68
N LEU A 56 -8.35 -29.42 -31.90
CA LEU A 56 -9.35 -28.42 -31.50
C LEU A 56 -8.83 -27.01 -31.79
N PRO A 57 -8.83 -26.58 -33.07
CA PRO A 57 -8.39 -25.24 -33.43
C PRO A 57 -9.36 -24.18 -32.90
N GLU A 58 -10.67 -24.50 -32.92
CA GLU A 58 -11.72 -23.65 -32.38
C GLU A 58 -12.76 -24.49 -31.64
N LEU A 59 -13.39 -23.90 -30.62
CA LEU A 59 -14.46 -24.58 -29.87
C LEU A 59 -15.79 -24.50 -30.65
N THR A 60 -15.90 -25.29 -31.72
CA THR A 60 -17.10 -25.36 -32.57
C THR A 60 -17.76 -26.73 -32.56
N GLN A 61 -19.00 -26.79 -33.05
CA GLN A 61 -19.76 -28.03 -33.20
C GLN A 61 -19.23 -28.91 -34.33
N GLN A 62 -18.45 -28.36 -35.27
CA GLN A 62 -17.80 -29.11 -36.35
C GLN A 62 -16.55 -29.80 -35.81
N SER A 63 -15.69 -29.07 -35.11
CA SER A 63 -14.50 -29.62 -34.44
C SER A 63 -14.86 -30.74 -33.44
N LEU A 64 -16.04 -30.66 -32.81
CA LEU A 64 -16.53 -31.75 -31.95
C LEU A 64 -16.93 -33.03 -32.71
N ARG A 65 -17.40 -32.94 -33.97
CA ARG A 65 -17.72 -34.14 -34.76
C ARG A 65 -16.46 -34.92 -35.11
N ASP A 66 -15.40 -34.19 -35.41
CA ASP A 66 -14.11 -34.72 -35.83
C ASP A 66 -13.21 -35.09 -34.64
N ALA A 67 -13.57 -34.64 -33.43
CA ALA A 67 -12.92 -35.02 -32.18
C ALA A 67 -12.92 -36.53 -31.92
N TRP A 68 -12.17 -36.98 -30.91
CA TRP A 68 -12.18 -38.36 -30.44
C TRP A 68 -13.40 -38.68 -29.57
N GLN A 69 -13.93 -39.91 -29.67
CA GLN A 69 -15.17 -40.30 -29.00
C GLN A 69 -15.08 -40.19 -27.47
N GLU A 70 -13.89 -40.43 -26.92
CA GLU A 70 -13.56 -40.39 -25.51
C GLU A 70 -13.64 -38.97 -24.94
N VAL A 71 -13.25 -37.97 -25.74
CA VAL A 71 -13.22 -36.55 -25.35
C VAL A 71 -14.50 -35.81 -25.74
N LYS A 72 -15.24 -36.32 -26.74
CA LYS A 72 -16.48 -35.72 -27.28
C LYS A 72 -17.51 -35.40 -26.22
N ARG A 73 -17.73 -36.29 -25.25
CA ARG A 73 -18.76 -36.09 -24.23
C ARG A 73 -18.42 -34.90 -23.33
N GLU A 74 -17.22 -34.88 -22.76
CA GLU A 74 -16.81 -33.83 -21.82
C GLU A 74 -16.69 -32.45 -22.52
N VAL A 75 -16.13 -32.40 -23.74
CA VAL A 75 -16.06 -31.15 -24.52
C VAL A 75 -17.44 -30.72 -25.01
N GLY A 76 -18.33 -31.67 -25.32
CA GLY A 76 -19.74 -31.42 -25.60
C GLY A 76 -20.45 -30.76 -24.42
N ASP A 77 -20.20 -31.23 -23.19
CA ASP A 77 -20.76 -30.65 -21.96
C ASP A 77 -20.24 -29.21 -21.72
N ILE A 78 -18.97 -28.91 -22.03
CA ILE A 78 -18.43 -27.54 -22.01
C ILE A 78 -19.15 -26.65 -23.02
N LEU A 79 -19.32 -27.13 -24.25
CA LEU A 79 -20.04 -26.41 -25.32
C LEU A 79 -21.48 -26.12 -24.94
N LEU A 80 -22.18 -27.07 -24.31
CA LEU A 80 -23.53 -26.89 -23.79
C LEU A 80 -23.54 -25.81 -22.71
N ARG A 81 -22.66 -25.91 -21.70
CA ARG A 81 -22.52 -24.91 -20.62
C ARG A 81 -22.25 -23.51 -21.18
N LYS A 82 -21.34 -23.38 -22.16
CA LYS A 82 -21.04 -22.12 -22.85
C LYS A 82 -22.28 -21.53 -23.52
N ARG A 83 -23.07 -22.35 -24.21
CA ARG A 83 -24.30 -21.93 -24.89
C ARG A 83 -25.40 -21.51 -23.92
N ASP A 84 -25.58 -22.27 -22.85
CA ASP A 84 -26.58 -21.98 -21.81
C ASP A 84 -26.24 -20.70 -21.07
N ARG A 85 -24.97 -20.51 -20.68
CA ARG A 85 -24.50 -19.27 -20.07
C ARG A 85 -24.69 -18.07 -20.99
N ARG A 86 -24.37 -18.21 -22.29
CA ARG A 86 -24.61 -17.14 -23.27
C ARG A 86 -26.10 -16.81 -23.40
N ARG A 87 -26.98 -17.82 -23.39
CA ARG A 87 -28.44 -17.60 -23.43
C ARG A 87 -28.93 -16.86 -22.19
N GLN A 88 -28.46 -17.25 -21.01
CA GLN A 88 -28.78 -16.58 -19.74
C GLN A 88 -28.34 -15.11 -19.76
N LEU A 89 -27.08 -14.84 -20.12
CA LEU A 89 -26.56 -13.48 -20.18
C LEU A 89 -27.31 -12.58 -21.18
N ARG A 90 -27.69 -13.12 -22.34
CA ARG A 90 -28.51 -12.37 -23.31
C ARG A 90 -29.91 -12.08 -22.78
N ALA A 91 -30.50 -13.01 -22.03
CA ALA A 91 -31.79 -12.79 -21.39
C ALA A 91 -31.70 -11.74 -20.27
N GLU A 92 -30.65 -11.78 -19.44
CA GLU A 92 -30.37 -10.78 -18.41
C GLU A 92 -30.11 -9.39 -19.02
N LEU A 93 -29.37 -9.31 -20.12
CA LEU A 93 -29.13 -8.07 -20.85
C LEU A 93 -30.42 -7.48 -21.40
N ALA A 94 -31.26 -8.30 -22.04
CA ALA A 94 -32.55 -7.86 -22.56
C ALA A 94 -33.47 -7.35 -21.42
N ALA A 95 -33.51 -8.05 -20.29
CA ALA A 95 -34.27 -7.60 -19.12
C ALA A 95 -33.75 -6.27 -18.55
N ASN A 96 -32.42 -6.09 -18.48
CA ASN A 96 -31.81 -4.83 -18.05
C ASN A 96 -32.10 -3.68 -19.02
N GLN A 97 -32.10 -3.93 -20.33
CA GLN A 97 -32.44 -2.92 -21.35
C GLN A 97 -33.90 -2.46 -21.24
N VAL A 98 -34.84 -3.39 -21.00
CA VAL A 98 -36.25 -3.05 -20.74
C VAL A 98 -36.37 -2.16 -19.50
N GLN A 99 -35.75 -2.56 -18.39
CA GLN A 99 -35.76 -1.77 -17.16
C GLN A 99 -35.10 -0.39 -17.32
N GLN A 100 -34.00 -0.30 -18.08
CA GLN A 100 -33.36 0.97 -18.38
C GLN A 100 -34.32 1.89 -19.15
N SER A 101 -35.00 1.38 -20.18
CA SER A 101 -35.97 2.17 -20.95
C SER A 101 -37.15 2.66 -20.10
N GLU A 102 -37.64 1.83 -19.17
CA GLU A 102 -38.68 2.21 -18.22
C GLU A 102 -38.21 3.34 -17.28
N LEU A 103 -36.99 3.24 -16.76
CA LEU A 103 -36.39 4.27 -15.90
C LEU A 103 -36.13 5.57 -16.66
N GLU A 104 -35.69 5.49 -17.92
CA GLU A 104 -35.50 6.65 -18.79
C GLU A 104 -36.83 7.38 -19.06
N ASN A 105 -37.91 6.63 -19.32
CA ASN A 105 -39.26 7.19 -19.44
C ASN A 105 -39.76 7.83 -18.12
N GLN A 106 -39.43 7.24 -16.97
CA GLN A 106 -39.73 7.83 -15.67
C GLN A 106 -38.92 9.12 -15.43
N LEU A 107 -37.66 9.14 -15.87
CA LEU A 107 -36.78 10.30 -15.76
C LEU A 107 -37.30 11.47 -16.59
N THR A 108 -37.69 11.25 -17.84
CA THR A 108 -38.24 12.31 -18.70
C THR A 108 -39.51 12.90 -18.08
N ALA A 109 -40.45 12.06 -17.65
CA ALA A 109 -41.68 12.50 -16.97
C ALA A 109 -41.39 13.25 -15.64
N ALA A 110 -40.38 12.83 -14.88
CA ALA A 110 -39.97 13.51 -13.66
C ALA A 110 -39.30 14.87 -13.95
N GLN A 111 -38.50 14.96 -15.00
CA GLN A 111 -37.86 16.20 -15.45
C GLN A 111 -38.88 17.22 -15.93
N GLU A 112 -39.91 16.80 -16.68
CA GLU A 112 -41.02 17.67 -17.09
C GLU A 112 -41.75 18.25 -15.86
N LYS A 113 -42.09 17.38 -14.89
CA LYS A 113 -42.69 17.82 -13.61
C LYS A 113 -41.78 18.78 -12.84
N GLN A 114 -40.47 18.52 -12.82
CA GLN A 114 -39.49 19.38 -12.16
C GLN A 114 -39.40 20.76 -12.84
N GLN A 115 -39.38 20.80 -14.17
CA GLN A 115 -39.38 22.05 -14.94
C GLN A 115 -40.66 22.86 -14.71
N ALA A 116 -41.83 22.20 -14.77
CA ALA A 116 -43.10 22.83 -14.44
C ALA A 116 -43.10 23.39 -13.01
N ALA A 117 -42.63 22.62 -12.02
CA ALA A 117 -42.52 23.06 -10.64
C ALA A 117 -41.56 24.26 -10.46
N LYS A 118 -40.48 24.32 -11.25
CA LYS A 118 -39.52 25.43 -11.26
C LYS A 118 -40.16 26.72 -11.80
N LEU A 119 -40.95 26.62 -12.87
CA LEU A 119 -41.70 27.76 -13.42
C LEU A 119 -42.74 28.27 -12.43
N VAL A 120 -43.50 27.39 -11.79
CA VAL A 120 -44.47 27.80 -10.75
C VAL A 120 -43.75 28.46 -9.58
N LEU A 121 -42.59 27.93 -9.15
CA LEU A 121 -41.79 28.53 -8.09
C LEU A 121 -41.30 29.94 -8.47
N SER A 122 -40.79 30.13 -9.70
CA SER A 122 -40.31 31.45 -10.15
C SER A 122 -41.45 32.47 -10.20
N CYS A 123 -42.63 32.09 -10.69
CA CYS A 123 -43.82 32.94 -10.66
C CYS A 123 -44.24 33.30 -9.23
N LYS A 124 -44.34 32.32 -8.32
CA LYS A 124 -44.71 32.55 -6.92
C LYS A 124 -43.69 33.44 -6.19
N VAL A 125 -42.39 33.22 -6.41
CA VAL A 125 -41.31 34.05 -5.85
C VAL A 125 -41.36 35.48 -6.42
N GLY A 126 -41.64 35.63 -7.72
CA GLY A 126 -41.84 36.93 -8.35
C GLY A 126 -42.99 37.72 -7.72
N ASN A 127 -44.14 37.07 -7.54
CA ASN A 127 -45.32 37.68 -6.90
C ASN A 127 -45.07 38.01 -5.43
N PHE A 128 -44.42 37.11 -4.69
CA PHE A 128 -43.99 37.34 -3.30
C PHE A 128 -43.07 38.56 -3.17
N LYS A 129 -42.10 38.72 -4.08
CA LYS A 129 -41.19 39.88 -4.09
C LYS A 129 -41.94 41.18 -4.41
N LYS A 130 -42.91 41.17 -5.32
CA LYS A 130 -43.75 42.34 -5.62
C LYS A 130 -44.55 42.74 -4.38
N LEU A 131 -45.22 41.78 -3.73
CA LEU A 131 -46.01 42.08 -2.52
C LEU A 131 -45.15 42.64 -1.38
N LEU A 132 -43.97 42.07 -1.13
CA LEU A 132 -43.04 42.62 -0.12
C LEU A 132 -42.51 44.01 -0.47
N ARG A 133 -42.41 44.33 -1.76
CA ARG A 133 -42.01 45.67 -2.22
C ARG A 133 -43.17 46.66 -2.06
N ASP A 134 -44.39 46.23 -2.27
CA ASP A 134 -45.56 47.11 -2.25
C ASP A 134 -46.11 47.34 -0.83
N ASP A 135 -45.78 46.47 0.14
CA ASP A 135 -46.15 46.61 1.54
C ASP A 135 -45.44 47.84 2.20
N PRO A 136 -46.20 48.86 2.62
CA PRO A 136 -45.63 50.09 3.20
C PRO A 136 -44.95 49.85 4.56
N LEU A 137 -45.42 48.88 5.35
CA LEU A 137 -44.83 48.57 6.66
C LEU A 137 -43.46 47.92 6.50
N VAL A 138 -43.31 47.05 5.50
CA VAL A 138 -42.02 46.40 5.21
C VAL A 138 -41.00 47.41 4.72
N LYS A 139 -41.40 48.40 3.92
CA LYS A 139 -40.54 49.52 3.51
C LYS A 139 -40.08 50.32 4.72
N GLN A 140 -41.00 50.73 5.60
CA GLN A 140 -40.68 51.44 6.82
C GLN A 140 -39.67 50.67 7.68
N TRP A 141 -39.89 49.39 7.94
CA TRP A 141 -38.93 48.59 8.69
C TRP A 141 -37.56 48.49 8.04
N ILE A 142 -37.48 48.40 6.70
CA ILE A 142 -36.19 48.37 5.99
C ILE A 142 -35.46 49.71 6.15
N ASP A 143 -36.17 50.83 6.01
CA ASP A 143 -35.61 52.17 6.17
C ASP A 143 -35.18 52.43 7.62
N ASP A 144 -35.98 52.01 8.60
CA ASP A 144 -35.68 52.10 10.04
C ASP A 144 -34.45 51.26 10.40
N ILE A 145 -34.35 50.03 9.89
CA ILE A 145 -33.18 49.15 10.06
C ILE A 145 -31.93 49.85 9.49
N ALA A 146 -32.02 50.43 8.29
CA ALA A 146 -30.89 51.12 7.66
C ALA A 146 -30.51 52.42 8.37
N ALA A 147 -31.47 53.11 9.00
CA ALA A 147 -31.19 54.27 9.85
C ALA A 147 -30.50 53.85 11.16
N LEU A 148 -31.02 52.82 11.82
CA LEU A 148 -30.45 52.30 13.06
C LEU A 148 -29.05 51.71 12.89
N ASP A 149 -28.78 51.00 11.78
CA ASP A 149 -27.44 50.49 11.49
C ASP A 149 -26.43 51.63 11.39
N ARG A 150 -26.77 52.73 10.69
CA ARG A 150 -25.92 53.92 10.60
C ARG A 150 -25.72 54.60 11.96
N ASP A 151 -26.77 54.69 12.76
CA ASP A 151 -26.69 55.23 14.12
C ASP A 151 -25.74 54.39 14.99
N ILE A 152 -25.92 53.05 14.97
CA ILE A 152 -25.09 52.12 15.76
C ILE A 152 -23.62 52.23 15.35
N GLU A 153 -23.31 52.27 14.06
CA GLU A 153 -21.94 52.46 13.56
C GLU A 153 -21.34 53.79 14.04
N CYS A 154 -22.12 54.88 14.00
CA CYS A 154 -21.69 56.18 14.48
C CYS A 154 -21.40 56.16 15.99
N TYR A 155 -22.30 55.58 16.79
CA TYR A 155 -22.12 55.48 18.24
C TYR A 155 -20.97 54.55 18.63
N LEU A 156 -20.74 53.45 17.90
CA LEU A 156 -19.58 52.58 18.10
C LEU A 156 -18.28 53.33 17.83
N ALA A 157 -18.18 54.05 16.71
CA ALA A 157 -17.01 54.84 16.39
C ALA A 157 -16.78 55.97 17.41
N GLN A 158 -17.85 56.59 17.92
CA GLN A 158 -17.78 57.58 18.99
C GLN A 158 -17.32 56.97 20.31
N HIS A 159 -17.85 55.81 20.67
CA HIS A 159 -17.49 55.07 21.87
C HIS A 159 -16.01 54.67 21.85
N GLU A 160 -15.51 54.11 20.74
CA GLU A 160 -14.09 53.77 20.57
C GLU A 160 -13.17 54.99 20.73
N ARG A 161 -13.54 56.13 20.13
CA ARG A 161 -12.79 57.39 20.27
C ARG A 161 -12.73 57.86 21.72
N ILE A 162 -13.87 57.85 22.41
CA ILE A 162 -13.96 58.31 23.81
C ILE A 162 -13.26 57.34 24.75
N GLU A 163 -13.35 56.02 24.53
CA GLU A 163 -12.61 55.04 25.30
C GLU A 163 -11.09 55.19 25.13
N ALA A 164 -10.61 55.40 23.90
CA ALA A 164 -9.20 55.64 23.63
C ALA A 164 -8.70 56.91 24.34
N ASP A 165 -9.50 57.97 24.29
CA ASP A 165 -9.23 59.24 24.98
C ASP A 165 -9.24 59.08 26.51
N ALA A 166 -10.19 58.30 27.05
CA ALA A 166 -10.28 57.98 28.47
C ALA A 166 -9.04 57.19 28.92
N ARG A 167 -8.67 56.11 28.22
CA ARG A 167 -7.46 55.32 28.52
C ARG A 167 -6.18 56.15 28.50
N ARG A 168 -6.10 57.16 27.63
CA ARG A 168 -4.93 58.04 27.52
C ARG A 168 -4.90 59.12 28.60
N LYS A 169 -6.05 59.73 28.93
CA LYS A 169 -6.13 60.93 29.78
C LYS A 169 -6.41 60.61 31.25
N LEU A 170 -7.19 59.57 31.57
CA LEU A 170 -7.56 59.21 32.95
C LEU A 170 -6.35 58.97 33.88
N PRO A 171 -5.29 58.25 33.47
CA PRO A 171 -4.14 58.03 34.35
C PRO A 171 -3.42 59.32 34.76
N ALA A 172 -3.50 60.38 33.96
CA ALA A 172 -2.90 61.67 34.29
C ALA A 172 -3.69 62.40 35.40
N TYR A 173 -5.01 62.23 35.44
CA TYR A 173 -5.87 62.75 36.51
C TYR A 173 -5.71 61.93 37.79
N GLU A 174 -5.68 60.59 37.69
CA GLU A 174 -5.56 59.67 38.82
C GLU A 174 -4.20 59.73 39.52
N ARG A 175 -3.11 60.03 38.80
CA ARG A 175 -1.77 60.20 39.41
C ARG A 175 -1.58 61.54 40.11
N SER A 176 -2.49 62.50 39.91
CA SER A 176 -2.40 63.81 40.54
C SER A 176 -3.00 63.76 41.95
N SER A 177 -2.14 63.67 42.96
CA SER A 177 -2.57 63.61 44.38
C SER A 177 -3.44 64.78 44.82
N LEU A 178 -3.22 65.98 44.25
CA LEU A 178 -4.02 67.16 44.53
C LEU A 178 -5.43 67.07 43.92
N PHE A 179 -5.55 66.44 42.75
CA PHE A 179 -6.83 66.22 42.09
C PHE A 179 -7.64 65.14 42.80
N GLU A 180 -6.99 64.04 43.17
CA GLU A 180 -7.59 62.94 43.95
C GLU A 180 -8.07 63.45 45.32
N TYR A 181 -7.23 64.18 46.07
CA TYR A 181 -7.60 64.78 47.35
C TYR A 181 -8.86 65.65 47.26
N LEU A 182 -8.94 66.56 46.29
CA LEU A 182 -10.12 67.41 46.12
C LEU A 182 -11.37 66.62 45.68
N THR A 183 -11.18 65.51 44.97
CA THR A 183 -12.25 64.61 44.54
C THR A 183 -12.79 63.76 45.68
N GLU A 184 -11.91 63.21 46.53
CA GLU A 184 -12.27 62.47 47.75
C GLU A 184 -13.01 63.36 48.76
N GLN A 185 -12.58 64.61 48.93
CA GLN A 185 -13.27 65.59 49.77
C GLN A 185 -14.61 66.04 49.18
N LYS A 186 -14.93 65.63 47.94
CA LYS A 186 -16.12 66.02 47.18
C LYS A 186 -16.22 67.53 46.98
N PHE A 187 -15.08 68.21 46.83
CA PHE A 187 -15.03 69.66 46.62
C PHE A 187 -15.91 70.09 45.43
N GLY A 188 -16.69 71.16 45.60
CA GLY A 188 -17.63 71.65 44.59
C GLY A 188 -18.99 70.93 44.54
N THR A 189 -19.22 69.89 45.34
CA THR A 189 -20.54 69.24 45.50
C THR A 189 -21.24 69.73 46.79
N PRO A 190 -22.58 69.60 46.91
CA PRO A 190 -23.28 69.92 48.15
C PRO A 190 -22.84 69.07 49.37
N GLU A 191 -22.15 67.96 49.14
CA GLU A 191 -21.67 67.04 50.17
C GLU A 191 -20.29 67.43 50.75
N TYR A 192 -19.69 68.53 50.28
CA TYR A 192 -18.38 69.00 50.76
C TYR A 192 -18.44 69.46 52.23
N GLN A 193 -17.68 68.79 53.10
CA GLN A 193 -17.74 69.01 54.55
C GLN A 193 -16.72 70.04 55.09
N GLY A 194 -15.83 70.56 54.25
CA GLY A 194 -14.79 71.50 54.67
C GLY A 194 -15.34 72.86 55.11
N ARG A 195 -14.95 73.31 56.31
CA ARG A 195 -15.37 74.59 56.92
C ARG A 195 -14.17 75.51 57.20
N GLY A 196 -14.40 76.82 57.19
CA GLY A 196 -13.42 77.82 57.62
C GLY A 196 -12.13 77.86 56.78
N ALA A 197 -10.98 77.74 57.46
CA ALA A 197 -9.65 77.85 56.84
C ALA A 197 -9.39 76.75 55.79
N VAL A 198 -9.82 75.51 56.06
CA VAL A 198 -9.66 74.35 55.15
C VAL A 198 -10.31 74.65 53.79
N ARG A 199 -11.52 75.22 53.78
CA ARG A 199 -12.22 75.61 52.56
C ARG A 199 -11.51 76.69 51.74
N ARG A 200 -10.76 77.59 52.40
CA ARG A 200 -10.02 78.66 51.72
C ARG A 200 -8.77 78.10 51.03
N TRP A 201 -8.09 77.17 51.69
CA TRP A 201 -6.95 76.44 51.11
C TRP A 201 -7.40 75.54 49.97
N ASP A 202 -8.46 74.74 50.14
CA ASP A 202 -8.99 73.87 49.09
C ASP A 202 -9.44 74.69 47.86
N ARG A 203 -10.03 75.87 48.05
CA ARG A 203 -10.39 76.79 46.94
C ARG A 203 -9.16 77.34 46.21
N TRP A 204 -8.08 77.61 46.94
CA TRP A 204 -6.84 78.08 46.33
C TRP A 204 -6.16 76.98 45.53
N VAL A 205 -6.09 75.76 46.08
CA VAL A 205 -5.59 74.56 45.38
C VAL A 205 -6.46 74.26 44.16
N ALA A 206 -7.78 74.32 44.28
CA ALA A 206 -8.72 74.10 43.19
C ALA A 206 -8.52 75.10 42.05
N LYS A 207 -8.29 76.39 42.36
CA LYS A 207 -8.00 77.41 41.35
C LYS A 207 -6.65 77.21 40.68
N MET A 208 -5.65 76.72 41.41
CA MET A 208 -4.29 76.48 40.89
C MET A 208 -4.28 75.34 39.85
N ILE A 209 -5.01 74.25 40.12
CA ILE A 209 -5.04 73.10 39.21
C ILE A 209 -6.18 73.16 38.18
N GLY A 210 -7.00 74.21 38.19
CA GLY A 210 -8.18 74.31 37.32
C GLY A 210 -9.20 73.19 37.59
N TYR A 211 -9.43 72.88 38.86
CA TYR A 211 -10.19 71.71 39.31
C TYR A 211 -11.60 71.62 38.71
N ASP A 212 -12.31 72.73 38.55
CA ASP A 212 -13.69 72.71 38.04
C ASP A 212 -13.77 72.20 36.58
N ASP A 213 -12.81 72.57 35.72
CA ASP A 213 -12.75 72.13 34.32
C ASP A 213 -12.14 70.72 34.19
N ALA A 214 -11.15 70.42 35.05
CA ALA A 214 -10.56 69.10 35.15
C ALA A 214 -11.59 68.06 35.63
N LYS A 215 -12.43 68.41 36.61
CA LYS A 215 -13.50 67.55 37.14
C LYS A 215 -14.57 67.26 36.10
N LYS A 216 -15.05 68.27 35.36
CA LYS A 216 -16.00 68.05 34.25
C LYS A 216 -15.42 67.12 33.18
N SER A 217 -14.13 67.30 32.85
CA SER A 217 -13.44 66.45 31.87
C SER A 217 -13.26 65.02 32.39
N TYR A 218 -12.92 64.86 33.66
CA TYR A 218 -12.81 63.58 34.34
C TYR A 218 -14.17 62.86 34.39
N ASP A 219 -15.21 63.54 34.90
CA ASP A 219 -16.58 63.00 34.98
C ASP A 219 -17.11 62.61 33.58
N PHE A 220 -16.80 63.40 32.54
CA PHE A 220 -17.12 63.06 31.16
C PHE A 220 -16.41 61.79 30.70
N LEU A 221 -15.10 61.67 30.93
CA LEU A 221 -14.32 60.50 30.50
C LEU A 221 -14.69 59.22 31.26
N VAL A 222 -15.15 59.34 32.51
CA VAL A 222 -15.59 58.20 33.33
C VAL A 222 -17.02 57.77 32.98
N SER A 223 -17.97 58.71 32.87
CA SER A 223 -19.40 58.37 32.73
C SER A 223 -19.87 58.19 31.27
N THR A 224 -19.25 58.86 30.31
CA THR A 224 -19.72 58.84 28.90
C THR A 224 -19.56 57.49 28.21
N PRO A 225 -18.48 56.71 28.41
CA PRO A 225 -18.37 55.37 27.82
C PRO A 225 -19.51 54.44 28.26
N GLU A 226 -19.83 54.42 29.56
CA GLU A 226 -20.91 53.58 30.08
C GLU A 226 -22.29 54.01 29.55
N TYR A 227 -22.53 55.32 29.43
CA TYR A 227 -23.75 55.85 28.84
C TYR A 227 -23.88 55.47 27.36
N LEU A 228 -22.82 55.65 26.57
CA LEU A 228 -22.80 55.28 25.16
C LEU A 228 -22.99 53.78 24.97
N LYS A 229 -22.38 52.95 25.82
CA LYS A 229 -22.57 51.51 25.80
C LYS A 229 -24.04 51.12 26.02
N LYS A 230 -24.70 51.71 27.02
CA LYS A 230 -26.14 51.50 27.26
C LYS A 230 -26.98 51.91 26.04
N LEU A 231 -26.67 53.06 25.44
CA LEU A 231 -27.37 53.55 24.26
C LEU A 231 -27.18 52.62 23.04
N ILE A 232 -25.96 52.11 22.82
CA ILE A 232 -25.66 51.14 21.78
C ILE A 232 -26.45 49.85 22.02
N ASP A 233 -26.47 49.35 23.27
CA ASP A 233 -27.20 48.13 23.63
C ASP A 233 -28.71 48.30 23.38
N GLU A 234 -29.31 49.44 23.76
CA GLU A 234 -30.71 49.77 23.49
C GLU A 234 -31.01 49.79 21.98
N LYS A 235 -30.15 50.44 21.20
CA LYS A 235 -30.28 50.52 19.73
C LYS A 235 -30.13 49.14 19.08
N GLN A 236 -29.19 48.31 19.54
CA GLN A 236 -29.03 46.94 19.08
C GLN A 236 -30.23 46.04 19.43
N GLN A 237 -30.84 46.22 20.61
CA GLN A 237 -32.06 45.51 20.98
C GLN A 237 -33.22 45.91 20.07
N HIS A 238 -33.38 47.21 19.80
CA HIS A 238 -34.39 47.70 18.87
C HIS A 238 -34.17 47.16 17.45
N TYR A 239 -32.94 47.17 16.96
CA TYR A 239 -32.55 46.58 15.68
C TYR A 239 -32.93 45.09 15.58
N ARG A 240 -32.60 44.29 16.61
CA ARG A 240 -32.96 42.87 16.66
C ARG A 240 -34.48 42.68 16.63
N SER A 241 -35.23 43.54 17.33
CA SER A 241 -36.70 43.48 17.35
C SER A 241 -37.30 43.71 15.96
N LEU A 242 -36.81 44.72 15.22
CA LEU A 242 -37.25 45.02 13.85
C LEU A 242 -36.88 43.89 12.88
N LEU A 243 -35.69 43.30 13.02
CA LEU A 243 -35.30 42.13 12.23
C LEU A 243 -36.21 40.93 12.46
N VAL A 244 -36.65 40.69 13.71
CA VAL A 244 -37.60 39.62 14.02
C VAL A 244 -38.96 39.89 13.36
N GLN A 245 -39.46 41.13 13.43
CA GLN A 245 -40.71 41.54 12.79
C GLN A 245 -40.64 41.39 11.26
N LEU A 246 -39.55 41.86 10.63
CA LEU A 246 -39.31 41.72 9.20
C LEU A 246 -39.23 40.25 8.77
N LYS A 247 -38.52 39.40 9.52
CA LYS A 247 -38.44 37.96 9.26
C LYS A 247 -39.80 37.29 9.39
N HIS A 248 -40.58 37.67 10.40
CA HIS A 248 -41.92 37.14 10.62
C HIS A 248 -42.87 37.53 9.48
N ALA A 249 -42.89 38.79 9.08
CA ALA A 249 -43.68 39.26 7.94
C ALA A 249 -43.29 38.56 6.63
N ARG A 250 -41.99 38.39 6.37
CA ARG A 250 -41.50 37.61 5.22
C ARG A 250 -41.97 36.15 5.26
N ARG A 251 -41.94 35.50 6.43
CA ARG A 251 -42.43 34.12 6.59
C ARG A 251 -43.94 34.03 6.37
N GLN A 252 -44.72 34.94 6.94
CA GLN A 252 -46.17 34.98 6.73
C GLN A 252 -46.52 35.19 5.25
N ALA A 253 -45.84 36.13 4.58
CA ALA A 253 -46.02 36.35 3.15
C ALA A 253 -45.60 35.12 2.32
N ALA A 254 -44.52 34.43 2.70
CA ALA A 254 -44.07 33.21 2.03
C ALA A 254 -45.09 32.06 2.17
N VAL A 255 -45.72 31.92 3.35
CA VAL A 255 -46.79 30.93 3.59
C VAL A 255 -48.05 31.30 2.81
N ARG A 256 -48.50 32.56 2.86
CA ARG A 256 -49.68 33.04 2.12
C ARG A 256 -49.56 32.80 0.61
N HIS A 257 -48.38 33.00 0.04
CA HIS A 257 -48.14 32.75 -1.39
C HIS A 257 -47.69 31.32 -1.73
N GLY A 258 -47.57 30.45 -0.73
CA GLY A 258 -47.15 29.05 -0.92
C GLY A 258 -45.80 28.90 -1.61
N THR A 259 -44.86 29.82 -1.38
CA THR A 259 -43.49 29.72 -1.95
C THR A 259 -42.70 28.62 -1.27
N GLU A 260 -42.87 28.47 0.05
CA GLU A 260 -42.19 27.45 0.85
C GLU A 260 -42.67 26.03 0.52
N SER A 261 -43.99 25.84 0.33
CA SER A 261 -44.54 24.55 -0.11
C SER A 261 -44.05 24.20 -1.52
N GLN A 262 -44.10 25.16 -2.45
CA GLN A 262 -43.61 24.96 -3.81
C GLN A 262 -42.11 24.64 -3.86
N LYS A 263 -41.31 25.28 -3.00
CA LYS A 263 -39.88 25.01 -2.90
C LYS A 263 -39.62 23.59 -2.43
N ARG A 264 -40.34 23.12 -1.41
CA ARG A 264 -40.25 21.73 -0.93
C ARG A 264 -40.64 20.73 -2.02
N ASP A 265 -41.68 21.02 -2.80
CA ASP A 265 -42.09 20.14 -3.91
C ASP A 265 -41.04 20.10 -5.02
N TRP A 266 -40.43 21.24 -5.37
CA TRP A 266 -39.31 21.27 -6.31
C TRP A 266 -38.09 20.49 -5.78
N GLU A 267 -37.73 20.66 -4.50
CA GLU A 267 -36.64 19.92 -3.86
C GLU A 267 -36.91 18.40 -3.83
N ARG A 268 -38.15 17.98 -3.57
CA ARG A 268 -38.56 16.57 -3.66
C ARG A 268 -38.36 16.03 -5.08
N LEU A 269 -38.80 16.77 -6.11
CA LEU A 269 -38.63 16.37 -7.51
C LEU A 269 -37.16 16.32 -7.92
N CYS A 270 -36.32 17.24 -7.44
CA CYS A 270 -34.86 17.17 -7.63
C CYS A 270 -34.28 15.85 -7.09
N LYS A 271 -34.70 15.42 -5.90
CA LYS A 271 -34.26 14.16 -5.30
C LYS A 271 -34.73 12.94 -6.09
N VAL A 272 -35.95 12.97 -6.62
CA VAL A 272 -36.49 11.89 -7.48
C VAL A 272 -35.67 11.80 -8.77
N VAL A 273 -35.42 12.93 -9.44
CA VAL A 273 -34.61 12.98 -10.66
C VAL A 273 -33.19 12.45 -10.42
N SER A 274 -32.53 12.87 -9.33
CA SER A 274 -31.19 12.35 -9.00
C SER A 274 -31.20 10.85 -8.70
N ALA A 275 -32.21 10.35 -7.99
CA ALA A 275 -32.33 8.92 -7.69
C ALA A 275 -32.57 8.08 -8.95
N LEU A 276 -33.40 8.56 -9.89
CA LEU A 276 -33.62 7.90 -11.17
C LEU A 276 -32.35 7.89 -12.04
N GLN A 277 -31.59 9.00 -12.06
CA GLN A 277 -30.29 9.05 -12.75
C GLN A 277 -29.30 8.04 -12.17
N GLU A 278 -29.23 7.92 -10.84
CA GLU A 278 -28.37 6.92 -10.19
C GLU A 278 -28.76 5.48 -10.56
N GLN A 279 -30.06 5.17 -10.61
CA GLN A 279 -30.55 3.84 -11.02
C GLN A 279 -30.27 3.54 -12.49
N ILE A 280 -30.43 4.53 -13.39
CA ILE A 280 -30.10 4.38 -14.80
C ILE A 280 -28.61 4.09 -14.99
N GLU A 281 -27.74 4.82 -14.29
CA GLU A 281 -26.30 4.58 -14.35
C GLU A 281 -25.94 3.18 -13.82
N GLU A 282 -26.55 2.73 -12.72
CA GLU A 282 -26.39 1.35 -12.23
C GLU A 282 -26.76 0.31 -13.29
N LYS A 283 -27.89 0.49 -13.98
CA LYS A 283 -28.33 -0.41 -15.05
C LYS A 283 -27.42 -0.38 -16.27
N LYS A 284 -26.90 0.78 -16.66
CA LYS A 284 -25.89 0.91 -17.72
C LYS A 284 -24.62 0.16 -17.37
N TRP A 285 -24.12 0.31 -16.14
CA TRP A 285 -22.96 -0.43 -15.66
C TRP A 285 -23.19 -1.95 -15.69
N ALA A 286 -24.36 -2.41 -15.24
CA ALA A 286 -24.72 -3.83 -15.32
C ALA A 286 -24.72 -4.33 -16.78
N SER A 287 -25.26 -3.56 -17.73
CA SER A 287 -25.22 -3.90 -19.15
C SER A 287 -23.80 -4.00 -19.70
N VAL A 288 -22.88 -3.09 -19.32
CA VAL A 288 -21.47 -3.16 -19.73
C VAL A 288 -20.79 -4.42 -19.20
N VAL A 289 -21.05 -4.79 -17.94
CA VAL A 289 -20.50 -6.03 -17.36
C VAL A 289 -21.02 -7.26 -18.10
N LEU A 290 -22.34 -7.32 -18.36
CA LEU A 290 -22.94 -8.43 -19.10
C LEU A 290 -22.40 -8.55 -20.53
N LEU A 291 -22.20 -7.42 -21.22
CA LEU A 291 -21.58 -7.40 -22.55
C LEU A 291 -20.14 -7.90 -22.50
N GLY A 292 -19.34 -7.46 -21.53
CA GLY A 292 -17.97 -7.97 -21.34
C GLY A 292 -17.92 -9.48 -21.07
N GLU A 293 -18.88 -10.03 -20.32
CA GLU A 293 -19.00 -11.48 -20.13
C GLU A 293 -19.40 -12.20 -21.42
N ILE A 294 -20.30 -11.62 -22.23
CA ILE A 294 -20.66 -12.18 -23.54
C ILE A 294 -19.47 -12.17 -24.48
N ASP A 295 -18.70 -11.07 -24.52
CA ASP A 295 -17.49 -10.96 -25.35
C ASP A 295 -16.42 -11.99 -24.95
N GLU A 296 -16.22 -12.21 -23.64
CA GLU A 296 -15.31 -13.25 -23.15
C GLU A 296 -15.79 -14.67 -23.50
N LEU A 297 -17.10 -14.90 -23.54
CA LEU A 297 -17.64 -16.16 -24.06
C LEU A 297 -17.45 -16.28 -25.57
N GLU A 298 -17.56 -15.19 -26.33
CA GLU A 298 -17.39 -15.19 -27.79
C GLU A 298 -15.92 -15.26 -28.21
N ASN A 299 -14.99 -14.93 -27.31
CA ASN A 299 -13.55 -15.10 -27.52
C ASN A 299 -13.21 -16.56 -27.92
N PRO A 300 -12.59 -16.79 -29.09
CA PRO A 300 -12.22 -18.13 -29.55
C PRO A 300 -11.23 -18.80 -28.60
N ASN A 301 -10.37 -18.02 -27.95
CA ASN A 301 -9.38 -18.47 -26.98
C ASN A 301 -9.82 -18.19 -25.53
N GLY A 302 -11.13 -18.11 -25.27
CA GLY A 302 -11.65 -17.81 -23.93
C GLY A 302 -11.44 -18.95 -22.92
N SER A 303 -11.92 -18.72 -21.69
CA SER A 303 -11.86 -19.70 -20.59
C SER A 303 -12.38 -21.12 -20.93
N TYR A 304 -13.50 -21.21 -21.64
CA TYR A 304 -14.10 -22.50 -22.05
C TYR A 304 -13.24 -23.26 -23.06
N TYR A 305 -12.51 -22.56 -23.92
CA TYR A 305 -11.56 -23.17 -24.85
C TYR A 305 -10.38 -23.78 -24.08
N HIS A 306 -9.82 -23.04 -23.12
CA HIS A 306 -8.77 -23.54 -22.25
C HIS A 306 -9.22 -24.72 -21.38
N GLU A 307 -10.47 -24.71 -20.89
CA GLU A 307 -11.05 -25.87 -20.18
C GLU A 307 -11.11 -27.10 -21.10
N SER A 308 -11.49 -26.91 -22.37
CA SER A 308 -11.53 -27.98 -23.37
C SER A 308 -10.13 -28.51 -23.68
N LEU A 309 -9.14 -27.63 -23.88
CA LEU A 309 -7.74 -28.03 -24.09
C LEU A 309 -7.18 -28.85 -22.92
N LYS A 310 -7.56 -28.55 -21.67
CA LYS A 310 -7.15 -29.34 -20.50
C LYS A 310 -7.71 -30.76 -20.51
N ILE A 311 -8.91 -30.96 -21.04
CA ILE A 311 -9.47 -32.32 -21.20
C ILE A 311 -8.65 -33.09 -22.23
N TYR A 312 -8.38 -32.47 -23.39
CA TYR A 312 -7.51 -33.07 -24.41
C TYR A 312 -6.12 -33.39 -23.84
N GLN A 313 -5.49 -32.45 -23.14
CA GLN A 313 -4.18 -32.66 -22.52
C GLN A 313 -4.19 -33.83 -21.53
N ARG A 314 -5.23 -33.93 -20.69
CA ARG A 314 -5.39 -35.02 -19.73
C ARG A 314 -5.51 -36.36 -20.44
N PHE A 315 -6.34 -36.42 -21.48
CA PHE A 315 -6.52 -37.61 -22.30
C PHE A 315 -5.18 -38.01 -22.96
N LEU A 316 -4.54 -37.09 -23.67
CA LEU A 316 -3.24 -37.28 -24.34
C LEU A 316 -2.14 -37.76 -23.39
N THR A 317 -2.12 -37.26 -22.15
CA THR A 317 -1.12 -37.68 -21.14
C THR A 317 -1.35 -39.11 -20.64
N GLN A 318 -2.60 -39.61 -20.70
CA GLN A 318 -2.95 -40.97 -20.30
C GLN A 318 -2.72 -41.99 -21.43
N LEU A 319 -2.59 -41.55 -22.68
CA LEU A 319 -2.30 -42.44 -23.81
C LEU A 319 -0.85 -42.92 -23.80
N GLU A 320 -0.69 -44.20 -24.11
CA GLU A 320 0.62 -44.77 -24.40
C GLU A 320 1.15 -44.27 -25.77
N PRO A 321 2.48 -44.10 -25.92
CA PRO A 321 3.08 -43.56 -27.15
C PRO A 321 2.75 -44.37 -28.41
N ASP A 322 2.60 -45.69 -28.28
CA ASP A 322 2.30 -46.58 -29.40
C ASP A 322 0.85 -46.42 -29.87
N VAL A 323 -0.08 -46.16 -28.95
CA VAL A 323 -1.47 -45.89 -29.27
C VAL A 323 -1.59 -44.54 -29.96
N MET A 324 -0.81 -43.54 -29.55
CA MET A 324 -0.78 -42.22 -30.19
C MET A 324 -0.32 -42.30 -31.66
N ARG A 325 0.57 -43.24 -32.01
CA ARG A 325 0.98 -43.48 -33.41
C ARG A 325 -0.18 -43.98 -34.26
N VAL A 326 -1.00 -44.89 -33.71
CA VAL A 326 -2.19 -45.38 -34.41
C VAL A 326 -3.16 -44.24 -34.69
N TYR A 327 -3.34 -43.30 -33.75
CA TYR A 327 -4.17 -42.11 -33.97
C TYR A 327 -3.60 -41.14 -35.02
N ALA A 328 -2.29 -40.92 -35.02
CA ALA A 328 -1.63 -40.07 -36.02
C ALA A 328 -1.70 -40.71 -37.42
N GLU A 329 -1.44 -42.02 -37.56
CA GLU A 329 -1.57 -42.76 -38.82
C GLU A 329 -3.01 -42.78 -39.35
N CYS A 330 -4.01 -42.65 -38.46
CA CYS A 330 -5.42 -42.52 -38.86
C CYS A 330 -5.81 -41.09 -39.27
N THR A 331 -4.94 -40.10 -39.10
CA THR A 331 -5.18 -38.69 -39.41
C THR A 331 -4.31 -38.29 -40.60
N GLU A 332 -4.90 -37.87 -41.73
CA GLU A 332 -4.16 -37.51 -42.96
C GLU A 332 -3.43 -36.13 -42.86
N SER A 333 -2.83 -35.81 -41.71
CA SER A 333 -2.22 -34.49 -41.43
C SER A 333 -0.70 -34.61 -41.22
N PRO A 334 0.13 -33.98 -42.07
CA PRO A 334 1.59 -34.02 -41.91
C PRO A 334 2.07 -33.27 -40.65
N VAL A 335 1.26 -32.35 -40.13
CA VAL A 335 1.55 -31.59 -38.90
C VAL A 335 1.40 -32.49 -37.67
N ASP A 336 0.43 -33.42 -37.70
CA ASP A 336 0.20 -34.39 -36.63
C ASP A 336 1.40 -35.34 -36.49
N ASP A 337 1.87 -35.88 -37.62
CA ASP A 337 3.06 -36.74 -37.70
C ASP A 337 4.32 -36.06 -37.13
N GLU A 338 4.51 -34.78 -37.44
CA GLU A 338 5.63 -33.99 -36.94
C GLU A 338 5.56 -33.82 -35.41
N ILE A 339 4.38 -33.48 -34.88
CA ILE A 339 4.17 -33.30 -33.44
C ILE A 339 4.38 -34.63 -32.70
N CYS A 340 3.85 -35.74 -33.23
CA CYS A 340 4.06 -37.07 -32.68
C CYS A 340 5.53 -37.52 -32.74
N ALA A 341 6.27 -37.18 -33.79
CA ALA A 341 7.72 -37.43 -33.88
C ALA A 341 8.50 -36.63 -32.83
N ARG A 342 8.17 -35.35 -32.64
CA ARG A 342 8.77 -34.49 -31.59
C ARG A 342 8.49 -35.04 -30.20
N LEU A 343 7.26 -35.46 -29.91
CA LEU A 343 6.89 -36.05 -28.62
C LEU A 343 7.71 -37.31 -28.31
N ARG A 344 7.88 -38.21 -29.29
CA ARG A 344 8.72 -39.42 -29.14
C ARG A 344 10.17 -39.08 -28.82
N ASN A 345 10.74 -38.10 -29.51
CA ASN A 345 12.11 -37.64 -29.23
C ASN A 345 12.24 -37.14 -27.79
N VAL A 346 11.34 -36.26 -27.35
CA VAL A 346 11.33 -35.73 -25.98
C VAL A 346 11.20 -36.87 -24.96
N GLN A 347 10.32 -37.84 -25.21
CA GLN A 347 10.11 -38.98 -24.31
C GLN A 347 11.33 -39.92 -24.26
N GLY A 348 11.99 -40.16 -25.39
CA GLY A 348 13.26 -40.89 -25.46
C GLY A 348 14.35 -40.21 -24.63
N ARG A 349 14.51 -38.90 -24.77
CA ARG A 349 15.49 -38.10 -24.00
C ARG A 349 15.20 -38.10 -22.50
N ILE A 350 13.92 -38.05 -22.09
CA ILE A 350 13.53 -38.19 -20.69
C ILE A 350 13.95 -39.56 -20.16
N HIS A 351 13.70 -40.63 -20.92
CA HIS A 351 14.06 -41.98 -20.54
C HIS A 351 15.58 -42.16 -20.41
N GLU A 352 16.35 -41.67 -21.37
CA GLU A 352 17.82 -41.69 -21.35
C GLU A 352 18.39 -40.98 -20.11
N GLU A 353 17.93 -39.77 -19.80
CA GLU A 353 18.41 -39.03 -18.62
C GLU A 353 17.96 -39.69 -17.30
N GLN A 354 16.79 -40.33 -17.27
CA GLN A 354 16.34 -41.12 -16.13
C GLN A 354 17.20 -42.37 -15.92
N MET A 355 17.57 -43.08 -16.98
CA MET A 355 18.48 -44.23 -16.88
C MET A 355 19.88 -43.80 -16.45
N ALA A 356 20.43 -42.74 -17.06
CA ALA A 356 21.70 -42.17 -16.62
C ALA A 356 21.66 -41.69 -15.16
N SER A 357 20.53 -41.18 -14.67
CA SER A 357 20.34 -40.82 -13.25
C SER A 357 20.41 -42.05 -12.33
N LYS A 358 19.78 -43.17 -12.72
CA LYS A 358 19.86 -44.44 -11.97
C LYS A 358 21.29 -44.99 -11.95
N ASP A 359 21.98 -44.98 -13.08
CA ASP A 359 23.37 -45.46 -13.18
C ASP A 359 24.31 -44.62 -12.30
N ARG A 360 24.17 -43.29 -12.35
CA ARG A 360 24.89 -42.36 -11.47
C ARG A 360 24.61 -42.62 -9.98
N PHE A 361 23.37 -42.98 -9.63
CA PHE A 361 23.02 -43.31 -8.24
C PHE A 361 23.70 -44.60 -7.78
N VAL A 362 23.70 -45.64 -8.62
CA VAL A 362 24.43 -46.89 -8.35
C VAL A 362 25.93 -46.62 -8.17
N GLU A 363 26.52 -45.78 -9.02
CA GLU A 363 27.92 -45.39 -8.91
C GLU A 363 28.24 -44.66 -7.58
N ILE A 364 27.38 -43.74 -7.16
CA ILE A 364 27.53 -43.05 -5.86
C ILE A 364 27.53 -44.06 -4.70
N VAL A 365 26.59 -45.02 -4.70
CA VAL A 365 26.49 -46.03 -3.63
C VAL A 365 27.75 -46.88 -3.55
N LEU A 366 28.32 -47.27 -4.70
CA LEU A 366 29.58 -48.02 -4.75
C LEU A 366 30.76 -47.20 -4.20
N LEU A 367 30.89 -45.94 -4.63
CA LEU A 367 31.94 -45.04 -4.15
C LEU A 367 31.81 -44.71 -2.65
N GLU A 368 30.60 -44.58 -2.13
CA GLU A 368 30.35 -44.37 -0.70
C GLU A 368 30.76 -45.59 0.13
N LYS A 369 30.52 -46.81 -0.39
CA LYS A 369 30.98 -48.05 0.24
C LYS A 369 32.51 -48.12 0.24
N GLU A 370 33.18 -47.80 -0.87
CA GLU A 370 34.65 -47.70 -0.95
C GLU A 370 35.22 -46.66 0.02
N ALA A 371 34.59 -45.48 0.12
CA ALA A 371 35.02 -44.45 1.05
C ALA A 371 34.85 -44.88 2.51
N ALA A 372 33.79 -45.63 2.83
CA ALA A 372 33.56 -46.14 4.18
C ALA A 372 34.65 -47.15 4.61
N THR A 373 35.04 -48.08 3.74
CA THR A 373 36.09 -49.06 4.04
C THR A 373 37.44 -48.38 4.24
N LEU A 374 37.79 -47.41 3.39
CA LEU A 374 39.05 -46.66 3.52
C LEU A 374 39.08 -45.78 4.79
N ARG A 375 37.96 -45.14 5.17
CA ARG A 375 37.86 -44.39 6.44
C ARG A 375 38.02 -45.29 7.65
N GLU A 376 37.45 -46.49 7.61
CA GLU A 376 37.59 -47.46 8.70
C GLU A 376 39.06 -47.88 8.87
N ILE A 377 39.75 -48.22 7.78
CA ILE A 377 41.18 -48.57 7.79
C ILE A 377 42.02 -47.39 8.32
N ALA A 378 41.77 -46.17 7.85
CA ALA A 378 42.47 -44.97 8.32
C ALA A 378 42.25 -44.73 9.82
N SER A 379 41.04 -44.93 10.33
CA SER A 379 40.73 -44.76 11.76
C SER A 379 41.42 -45.80 12.64
N ARG A 380 41.54 -47.05 12.17
CA ARG A 380 42.27 -48.11 12.87
C ARG A 380 43.77 -47.82 12.89
N LEU A 381 44.32 -47.33 11.78
CA LEU A 381 45.74 -46.95 11.66
C LEU A 381 46.10 -45.80 12.62
N GLN A 382 45.27 -44.76 12.69
CA GLN A 382 45.46 -43.65 13.63
C GLN A 382 45.38 -44.09 15.09
N ARG A 383 44.47 -45.01 15.44
CA ARG A 383 44.40 -45.57 16.80
C ARG A 383 45.65 -46.37 17.15
N ALA A 384 46.16 -47.18 16.22
CA ALA A 384 47.39 -47.95 16.44
C ALA A 384 48.64 -47.06 16.56
N GLU A 385 48.73 -45.95 15.82
CA GLU A 385 49.79 -44.94 16.01
C GLU A 385 49.73 -44.29 17.41
N LEU A 386 48.53 -44.05 17.95
CA LEU A 386 48.35 -43.44 19.27
C LEU A 386 48.62 -44.41 20.44
N GLU A 387 48.31 -45.69 20.27
CA GLU A 387 48.43 -46.71 21.32
C GLU A 387 49.87 -47.27 21.47
N THR A 388 50.75 -47.06 20.50
CA THR A 388 52.12 -47.63 20.50
C THR A 388 53.20 -46.53 20.46
N PRO A 389 53.83 -46.17 21.59
CA PRO A 389 54.77 -45.03 21.67
C PRO A 389 56.20 -45.33 21.16
N GLY A 390 56.35 -46.01 20.02
CA GLY A 390 57.63 -46.25 19.34
C GLY A 390 57.55 -46.01 17.84
N GLU A 391 58.66 -45.69 17.17
CA GLU A 391 58.70 -45.49 15.71
C GLU A 391 58.48 -46.81 14.97
N ILE A 392 57.21 -47.22 14.79
CA ILE A 392 56.87 -48.40 14.00
C ILE A 392 57.11 -48.08 12.52
N LEU A 393 57.88 -48.93 11.84
CA LEU A 393 58.11 -48.83 10.40
C LEU A 393 57.49 -50.02 9.68
N PHE A 394 57.01 -49.79 8.46
CA PHE A 394 56.67 -50.90 7.59
C PHE A 394 57.95 -51.57 7.08
N GLY A 395 57.93 -52.91 6.99
CA GLY A 395 59.00 -53.66 6.34
C GLY A 395 59.26 -53.17 4.91
N SER A 396 60.50 -53.31 4.42
CA SER A 396 60.92 -52.81 3.09
C SER A 396 60.10 -53.34 1.91
N ASP A 397 59.35 -54.42 2.11
CA ASP A 397 58.57 -55.11 1.09
C ASP A 397 57.11 -54.61 1.00
N PHE A 398 56.68 -53.71 1.91
CA PHE A 398 55.34 -53.16 1.91
C PHE A 398 55.22 -51.93 1.00
N ASP A 399 54.45 -52.06 -0.08
CA ASP A 399 54.10 -50.96 -0.98
C ASP A 399 52.65 -50.49 -0.71
N GLY A 400 52.52 -49.33 -0.07
CA GLY A 400 51.22 -48.73 0.25
C GLY A 400 50.34 -48.47 -0.99
N ARG A 401 50.91 -48.18 -2.16
CA ARG A 401 50.12 -47.97 -3.40
C ARG A 401 49.62 -49.26 -4.00
N ARG A 402 50.38 -50.36 -3.84
CA ARG A 402 49.92 -51.70 -4.21
C ARG A 402 48.82 -52.17 -3.25
N PHE A 403 48.98 -51.94 -1.95
CA PHE A 403 47.97 -52.25 -0.94
C PHE A 403 46.64 -51.53 -1.21
N LEU A 404 46.65 -50.22 -1.47
CA LEU A 404 45.43 -49.47 -1.80
C LEU A 404 44.73 -49.98 -3.07
N ARG A 405 45.51 -50.40 -4.08
CA ARG A 405 44.96 -51.06 -5.27
C ARG A 405 44.35 -52.42 -4.94
N GLU A 406 44.94 -53.20 -4.05
CA GLU A 406 44.41 -54.49 -3.62
C GLU A 406 43.12 -54.33 -2.79
N VAL A 407 43.04 -53.34 -1.89
CA VAL A 407 41.80 -53.00 -1.17
C VAL A 407 40.68 -52.62 -2.15
N ARG A 408 41.02 -51.88 -3.22
CA ARG A 408 40.07 -51.46 -4.25
C ARG A 408 39.63 -52.56 -5.22
N HIS A 409 40.58 -53.39 -5.69
CA HIS A 409 40.31 -54.39 -6.73
C HIS A 409 39.90 -55.76 -6.18
N ARG A 410 40.33 -56.14 -4.97
CA ARG A 410 40.00 -57.44 -4.36
C ARG A 410 38.86 -57.38 -3.34
N GLN A 411 38.27 -56.20 -3.09
CA GLN A 411 37.25 -55.98 -2.06
C GLN A 411 37.65 -56.58 -0.70
N LEU A 412 38.92 -56.39 -0.29
CA LEU A 412 39.35 -56.82 1.04
C LEU A 412 38.44 -56.17 2.08
N THR A 413 37.91 -56.99 2.97
CA THR A 413 37.15 -56.47 4.11
C THR A 413 38.06 -55.60 4.98
N PRO A 414 37.53 -54.62 5.72
CA PRO A 414 38.32 -53.80 6.64
C PRO A 414 39.21 -54.62 7.57
N ASP A 415 38.74 -55.81 7.98
CA ASP A 415 39.48 -56.74 8.84
C ASP A 415 40.64 -57.43 8.12
N GLU A 416 40.46 -57.89 6.89
CA GLU A 416 41.53 -58.49 6.08
C GLU A 416 42.59 -57.46 5.71
N ALA A 417 42.15 -56.25 5.33
CA ALA A 417 43.04 -55.13 5.05
C ALA A 417 43.86 -54.74 6.28
N TRP A 418 43.24 -54.73 7.47
CA TRP A 418 43.91 -54.48 8.73
C TRP A 418 44.91 -55.58 9.10
N GLN A 419 44.58 -56.85 8.87
CA GLN A 419 45.52 -57.95 9.10
C GLN A 419 46.77 -57.86 8.22
N VAL A 420 46.62 -57.43 6.97
CA VAL A 420 47.76 -57.20 6.07
C VAL A 420 48.64 -56.07 6.60
N ILE A 421 48.05 -54.97 7.09
CA ILE A 421 48.77 -53.88 7.74
C ILE A 421 49.52 -54.41 8.98
N CYS A 422 48.85 -55.09 9.91
CA CYS A 422 49.47 -55.61 11.14
C CYS A 422 50.65 -56.56 10.88
N ARG A 423 50.57 -57.42 9.85
CA ARG A 423 51.67 -58.33 9.48
C ARG A 423 52.90 -57.62 8.91
N SER A 424 52.72 -56.38 8.44
CA SER A 424 53.79 -55.59 7.83
C SER A 424 54.45 -54.58 8.78
N LEU A 425 53.92 -54.41 9.99
CA LEU A 425 54.48 -53.56 11.04
C LEU A 425 55.61 -54.30 11.78
N LEU A 426 56.80 -53.70 11.83
CA LEU A 426 57.95 -54.22 12.57
C LEU A 426 58.27 -53.29 13.76
N PRO A 427 58.56 -53.83 14.97
CA PRO A 427 59.12 -53.04 16.06
C PRO A 427 60.52 -52.54 15.67
N ASN A 428 60.83 -51.28 15.96
CA ASN A 428 62.15 -50.71 15.69
C ASN A 428 63.11 -51.05 16.84
N ASP A 429 63.78 -52.20 16.74
CA ASP A 429 64.87 -52.58 17.64
C ASP A 429 66.20 -52.01 17.12
N ASP A 430 66.44 -50.71 17.34
CA ASP A 430 67.76 -50.10 17.18
C ASP A 430 68.38 -49.79 18.57
N PRO A 431 69.38 -50.55 19.04
CA PRO A 431 69.98 -50.39 20.37
C PRO A 431 71.02 -49.26 20.47
N SER A 432 70.99 -48.26 19.58
CA SER A 432 72.05 -47.23 19.55
C SER A 432 71.56 -45.79 19.43
N ARG A 433 70.87 -45.28 20.47
CA ARG A 433 70.77 -43.83 20.70
C ARG A 433 70.51 -43.47 22.16
N GLN A 434 71.61 -43.33 22.91
CA GLN A 434 71.67 -42.58 24.16
C GLN A 434 72.18 -41.16 23.90
N GLU A 435 71.51 -40.21 24.54
CA GLU A 435 71.96 -38.88 24.96
C GLU A 435 72.31 -37.81 23.90
N LYS A 436 71.50 -36.75 23.87
CA LYS A 436 71.87 -35.48 24.53
C LYS A 436 70.71 -34.50 24.53
N GLU A 437 70.09 -34.34 25.69
CA GLU A 437 69.35 -33.14 26.05
C GLU A 437 70.32 -31.97 26.12
N THR A 438 70.04 -30.89 25.38
CA THR A 438 70.57 -29.56 25.67
C THR A 438 69.40 -28.59 25.85
N PRO A 439 69.36 -27.81 26.94
CA PRO A 439 68.28 -26.87 27.22
C PRO A 439 68.65 -25.48 26.66
N SER A 440 67.76 -24.86 25.90
CA SER A 440 67.85 -23.41 25.66
C SER A 440 66.53 -22.81 25.15
N GLN A 441 66.03 -21.87 25.96
CA GLN A 441 65.47 -20.59 25.55
C GLN A 441 64.20 -20.57 24.70
N TRP A 442 63.08 -20.29 25.37
CA TRP A 442 61.97 -19.54 24.79
C TRP A 442 61.70 -18.32 25.67
N LEU A 443 61.87 -17.14 25.10
CA LEU A 443 61.33 -15.86 25.56
C LEU A 443 60.83 -15.09 24.30
N PRO A 444 59.93 -14.10 24.46
CA PRO A 444 58.61 -14.16 23.84
C PRO A 444 58.28 -12.90 23.01
N MET A 445 57.02 -12.87 22.53
CA MET A 445 56.26 -11.71 22.02
C MET A 445 56.39 -11.33 20.53
N GLU A 446 55.27 -10.80 20.03
CA GLU A 446 54.99 -10.14 18.73
C GLU A 446 54.47 -11.05 17.60
N ALA A 447 53.33 -10.81 16.95
CA ALA A 447 52.34 -9.75 17.11
C ALA A 447 51.00 -10.15 16.44
N THR A 448 49.91 -9.97 17.19
CA THR A 448 48.66 -9.40 16.66
C THR A 448 48.91 -7.99 16.14
N PHE A 449 48.54 -7.69 14.89
CA PHE A 449 47.85 -6.45 14.42
C PHE A 449 47.88 -6.44 12.88
N ALA A 450 46.73 -6.51 12.20
CA ALA A 450 45.93 -5.35 11.74
C ALA A 450 46.39 -4.89 10.34
N ALA A 451 45.57 -4.35 9.45
CA ALA A 451 44.16 -3.99 9.43
C ALA A 451 43.76 -3.81 7.95
N ALA A 452 42.46 -3.70 7.72
CA ALA A 452 41.83 -2.84 6.72
C ALA A 452 42.56 -2.63 5.37
N SER A 453 41.94 -3.14 4.31
CA SER A 453 41.84 -2.38 3.07
C SER A 453 40.37 -2.24 2.72
N GLU A 454 39.93 -0.99 2.81
CA GLU A 454 38.60 -0.47 2.57
C GLU A 454 38.19 -0.55 1.09
N PHE A 455 36.86 -0.64 0.89
CA PHE A 455 36.05 0.04 -0.11
C PHE A 455 36.72 0.52 -1.41
N ALA A 456 36.31 -0.06 -2.55
CA ALA A 456 35.99 0.69 -3.76
C ALA A 456 35.36 -0.24 -4.81
N ASN A 457 34.03 -0.18 -4.98
CA ASN A 457 33.31 -0.21 -6.26
C ASN A 457 31.81 -0.41 -6.03
N ARG A 458 31.12 0.67 -5.64
CA ARG A 458 29.71 0.85 -5.96
C ARG A 458 29.49 2.32 -6.33
N SER A 459 29.40 2.57 -7.63
CA SER A 459 28.89 3.83 -8.17
C SER A 459 27.38 3.95 -7.93
N PRO A 460 26.84 5.18 -7.94
CA PRO A 460 25.50 5.49 -7.47
C PRO A 460 24.51 5.51 -8.63
N THR A 461 23.57 4.57 -8.66
CA THR A 461 22.27 4.76 -9.30
C THR A 461 21.32 3.65 -8.85
N SER A 462 20.28 3.99 -8.10
CA SER A 462 19.01 3.24 -8.12
C SER A 462 17.98 3.96 -7.25
N LEU A 463 17.24 4.85 -7.89
CA LEU A 463 15.81 4.89 -7.62
C LEU A 463 15.28 3.53 -8.08
N ILE A 464 14.61 2.78 -7.20
CA ILE A 464 13.88 1.57 -7.61
C ILE A 464 12.48 2.04 -7.99
N PRO A 465 12.08 1.98 -9.27
CA PRO A 465 10.67 2.08 -9.60
C PRO A 465 10.01 0.74 -9.25
N ASP A 466 9.26 0.70 -8.15
CA ASP A 466 8.26 -0.34 -7.99
C ASP A 466 7.10 0.01 -8.94
N ALA A 467 6.99 -0.72 -10.05
CA ALA A 467 5.99 -0.52 -11.09
C ALA A 467 4.53 -0.74 -10.62
N SER A 468 4.31 -0.93 -9.31
CA SER A 468 3.00 -1.12 -8.69
C SER A 468 2.65 -0.11 -7.58
N SER A 469 3.52 0.83 -7.21
CA SER A 469 3.28 1.75 -6.09
C SER A 469 3.06 3.21 -6.53
N MET A 470 1.91 3.78 -6.17
CA MET A 470 1.49 5.17 -6.49
C MET A 470 2.16 6.27 -5.65
N VAL A 471 3.06 5.94 -4.73
CA VAL A 471 3.62 6.88 -3.74
C VAL A 471 5.13 6.72 -3.64
N MET A 472 5.88 7.80 -3.85
CA MET A 472 7.31 7.84 -3.57
C MET A 472 7.55 8.45 -2.18
N LEU A 473 8.24 7.70 -1.32
CA LEU A 473 8.71 8.20 -0.03
C LEU A 473 10.19 8.61 -0.16
N PRO A 474 10.56 9.86 0.15
CA PRO A 474 11.97 10.24 0.19
C PRO A 474 12.70 9.47 1.30
N MET A 475 13.95 9.07 1.03
CA MET A 475 14.82 8.50 2.06
C MET A 475 15.12 9.57 3.12
N PRO A 476 15.07 9.26 4.42
CA PRO A 476 15.46 10.21 5.45
C PRO A 476 16.93 10.57 5.24
N THR A 477 17.21 11.83 4.96
CA THR A 477 18.57 12.37 4.99
C THR A 477 19.07 12.32 6.43
N ALA A 478 20.28 11.78 6.62
CA ALA A 478 20.93 11.74 7.91
C ALA A 478 21.13 13.17 8.44
N GLU A 479 20.61 13.40 9.65
CA GLU A 479 20.77 14.54 10.56
C GLU A 479 20.49 15.97 10.02
N PRO A 480 19.54 16.71 10.64
CA PRO A 480 19.34 18.11 10.30
C PRO A 480 20.47 18.96 10.87
N SER A 481 21.35 19.44 9.98
CA SER A 481 22.29 20.51 10.29
C SER A 481 21.53 21.81 10.61
N GLY A 482 21.29 22.08 11.89
CA GLY A 482 21.18 23.42 12.51
C GLY A 482 20.11 24.42 12.03
N ALA A 483 19.39 24.18 10.94
CA ALA A 483 18.38 25.09 10.40
C ALA A 483 16.97 24.59 10.77
N LYS A 484 16.22 25.44 11.49
CA LYS A 484 14.83 25.20 11.89
C LYS A 484 13.88 25.25 10.68
N GLU A 485 13.93 24.27 9.80
CA GLU A 485 12.81 24.05 8.88
C GLU A 485 11.67 23.41 9.69
N ALA A 486 10.53 24.10 9.80
CA ALA A 486 9.41 23.66 10.62
C ALA A 486 8.61 22.50 10.01
N PHE A 487 8.85 22.20 8.72
CA PHE A 487 8.08 21.30 7.88
C PHE A 487 8.98 20.55 6.90
N SER A 488 8.65 19.29 6.62
CA SER A 488 9.36 18.42 5.67
C SER A 488 8.38 17.76 4.70
N THR A 489 8.80 17.59 3.45
CA THR A 489 8.03 16.85 2.44
C THR A 489 8.01 15.37 2.79
N MET A 490 6.82 14.83 2.98
CA MET A 490 6.65 13.45 3.44
C MET A 490 6.40 12.46 2.30
N ALA A 491 5.62 12.86 1.30
CA ALA A 491 5.26 11.99 0.18
C ALA A 491 4.84 12.82 -1.03
N ILE A 492 5.21 12.32 -2.21
CA ILE A 492 4.83 12.90 -3.51
C ILE A 492 3.77 11.99 -4.15
N PHE A 493 2.66 12.59 -4.55
CA PHE A 493 1.52 11.89 -5.15
C PHE A 493 1.30 12.35 -6.59
N ARG A 494 1.02 11.39 -7.48
CA ARG A 494 0.61 11.67 -8.87
C ARG A 494 -0.88 12.02 -9.02
N SER A 495 -1.65 11.96 -7.93
CA SER A 495 -3.10 12.24 -7.94
C SER A 495 -3.51 13.18 -6.81
N ALA A 496 -4.02 14.35 -7.16
CA ALA A 496 -4.57 15.30 -6.20
C ALA A 496 -5.71 14.72 -5.34
N LYS A 497 -6.45 13.72 -5.85
CA LYS A 497 -7.52 13.03 -5.11
C LYS A 497 -6.96 12.16 -3.98
N GLU A 498 -5.81 11.52 -4.20
CA GLU A 498 -5.14 10.70 -3.19
C GLU A 498 -4.45 11.55 -2.15
N ALA A 499 -3.73 12.59 -2.57
CA ALA A 499 -3.12 13.55 -1.66
C ALA A 499 -4.17 14.18 -0.72
N LYS A 500 -5.35 14.57 -1.24
CA LYS A 500 -6.48 15.07 -0.40
C LYS A 500 -6.96 14.05 0.64
N ARG A 501 -6.94 12.76 0.32
CA ARG A 501 -7.35 11.70 1.25
C ARG A 501 -6.32 11.49 2.35
N ILE A 502 -5.03 11.48 2.00
CA ILE A 502 -3.93 11.40 2.97
C ILE A 502 -3.94 12.61 3.88
N VAL A 503 -4.12 13.82 3.35
CA VAL A 503 -4.25 15.04 4.18
C VAL A 503 -5.46 14.98 5.11
N LYS A 504 -6.59 14.44 4.63
CA LYS A 504 -7.78 14.22 5.49
C LYS A 504 -7.49 13.20 6.60
N LEU A 505 -6.76 12.13 6.30
CA LEU A 505 -6.34 11.11 7.28
C LEU A 505 -5.43 11.72 8.35
N LEU A 506 -4.38 12.45 7.94
CA LEU A 506 -3.44 13.10 8.86
C LEU A 506 -4.15 14.15 9.73
N LYS A 507 -5.03 14.96 9.15
CA LYS A 507 -5.82 15.95 9.91
C LYS A 507 -6.77 15.28 10.91
N SER A 508 -7.31 14.10 10.62
CA SER A 508 -8.16 13.36 11.57
C SER A 508 -7.41 12.89 12.82
N GLN A 509 -6.08 12.78 12.73
CA GLN A 509 -5.18 12.42 13.82
C GLN A 509 -4.48 13.64 14.44
N SER A 510 -5.00 14.85 14.17
CA SER A 510 -4.45 16.13 14.66
C SER A 510 -3.01 16.43 14.21
N ILE A 511 -2.56 15.86 13.09
CA ILE A 511 -1.23 16.12 12.53
C ILE A 511 -1.27 17.37 11.63
N SER A 512 -0.37 18.33 11.90
CA SER A 512 -0.26 19.55 11.09
C SER A 512 0.36 19.26 9.73
N CYS A 513 -0.45 19.40 8.67
CA CYS A 513 -0.05 19.11 7.30
C CYS A 513 -0.75 20.01 6.26
N PHE A 514 -0.08 20.24 5.14
CA PHE A 514 -0.63 20.95 3.98
C PHE A 514 -0.17 20.32 2.66
N MET A 515 -0.86 20.68 1.58
CA MET A 515 -0.55 20.21 0.24
C MET A 515 0.16 21.32 -0.53
N HIS A 516 1.20 20.97 -1.27
CA HIS A 516 1.85 21.86 -2.22
C HIS A 516 1.82 21.20 -3.60
N THR A 517 1.45 21.96 -4.63
CA THR A 517 1.32 21.43 -5.99
C THR A 517 2.39 22.06 -6.85
N HIS A 518 3.23 21.23 -7.47
CA HIS A 518 4.26 21.69 -8.37
C HIS A 518 3.76 21.59 -9.82
N PRO A 519 3.86 22.68 -10.62
CA PRO A 519 3.68 22.57 -12.05
C PRO A 519 4.87 21.82 -12.64
N VAL A 520 4.65 20.58 -13.08
CA VAL A 520 5.67 19.79 -13.77
C VAL A 520 5.85 20.38 -15.17
N GLY A 521 7.09 20.74 -15.53
CA GLY A 521 7.41 21.46 -16.75
C GLY A 521 7.00 20.74 -18.03
N ILE A 522 6.31 21.49 -18.90
CA ILE A 522 6.08 21.35 -20.35
C ILE A 522 6.65 20.07 -21.00
N ALA A 523 6.02 18.92 -20.74
CA ALA A 523 6.10 17.71 -21.56
C ALA A 523 4.89 16.79 -21.26
N ASP A 524 3.77 17.16 -21.88
CA ASP A 524 2.78 16.29 -22.54
C ASP A 524 1.87 15.29 -21.80
N ASP A 525 1.60 15.39 -20.49
CA ASP A 525 0.54 14.53 -19.89
C ASP A 525 -0.35 15.17 -18.81
N GLY A 526 -0.27 16.49 -18.56
CA GLY A 526 -1.18 17.17 -17.64
C GLY A 526 -1.23 16.60 -16.21
N GLN A 527 -0.21 15.85 -15.79
CA GLN A 527 -0.13 15.26 -14.46
C GLN A 527 0.44 16.27 -13.48
N GLU A 528 -0.39 16.70 -12.52
CA GLU A 528 0.02 17.52 -11.39
C GLU A 528 0.69 16.63 -10.33
N GLU A 529 1.95 16.91 -9.98
CA GLU A 529 2.60 16.33 -8.81
C GLU A 529 2.21 17.14 -7.57
N VAL A 530 1.77 16.40 -6.54
CA VAL A 530 1.26 16.99 -5.31
C VAL A 530 2.03 16.45 -4.12
N ASP A 531 2.72 17.35 -3.44
CA ASP A 531 3.51 17.10 -2.25
C ASP A 531 2.64 17.25 -1.01
N VAL A 532 2.72 16.28 -0.11
CA VAL A 532 2.17 16.40 1.24
C VAL A 532 3.30 16.72 2.20
N VAL A 533 3.22 17.90 2.81
CA VAL A 533 4.22 18.43 3.73
C VAL A 533 3.68 18.36 5.16
N VAL A 534 4.50 17.89 6.10
CA VAL A 534 4.14 17.67 7.51
C VAL A 534 5.16 18.34 8.43
N SER A 535 4.74 18.75 9.62
CA SER A 535 5.68 19.28 10.62
C SER A 535 6.69 18.21 11.05
N ASN A 536 7.95 18.62 11.24
CA ASN A 536 9.04 17.71 11.63
C ASN A 536 8.76 16.99 12.97
N GLN A 537 8.00 17.64 13.87
CA GLN A 537 7.61 17.03 15.16
C GLN A 537 6.67 15.83 15.00
N ASP A 538 5.85 15.82 13.95
CA ASP A 538 4.84 14.79 13.69
C ASP A 538 5.25 13.83 12.55
N PHE A 539 6.43 14.03 11.94
CA PHE A 539 6.87 13.28 10.75
C PHE A 539 6.87 11.76 10.98
N GLY A 540 7.38 11.30 12.13
CA GLY A 540 7.41 9.87 12.47
C GLY A 540 6.00 9.25 12.55
N LYS A 541 5.08 9.94 13.23
CA LYS A 541 3.67 9.49 13.37
C LYS A 541 2.94 9.50 12.02
N ALA A 542 3.18 10.52 11.21
CA ALA A 542 2.59 10.66 9.89
C ALA A 542 3.09 9.58 8.93
N ALA A 543 4.39 9.27 8.95
CA ALA A 543 4.99 8.21 8.15
C ALA A 543 4.43 6.83 8.55
N GLU A 544 4.24 6.57 9.84
CA GLU A 544 3.66 5.32 10.32
C GLU A 544 2.19 5.16 9.88
N LEU A 545 1.38 6.23 9.98
CA LEU A 545 0.00 6.23 9.49
C LEU A 545 -0.11 6.00 7.99
N ILE A 546 0.80 6.56 7.20
CA ILE A 546 0.83 6.32 5.75
C ILE A 546 1.23 4.88 5.45
N ARG A 547 2.21 4.31 6.16
CA ARG A 547 2.57 2.89 5.99
C ARG A 547 1.41 1.97 6.36
N GLN A 548 0.68 2.26 7.43
CA GLN A 548 -0.54 1.52 7.81
C GLN A 548 -1.64 1.67 6.76
N TYR A 549 -1.84 2.87 6.21
CA TYR A 549 -2.77 3.12 5.11
C TYR A 549 -2.36 2.38 3.83
N GLN A 550 -1.09 2.36 3.47
CA GLN A 550 -0.57 1.62 2.31
C GLN A 550 -0.69 0.11 2.51
N ALA A 551 -0.41 -0.39 3.73
CA ALA A 551 -0.59 -1.79 4.08
C ALA A 551 -2.06 -2.21 3.98
N SER A 552 -2.99 -1.39 4.47
CA SER A 552 -4.44 -1.68 4.41
C SER A 552 -5.03 -1.46 3.00
N ALA A 553 -4.59 -0.45 2.25
CA ALA A 553 -4.99 -0.21 0.86
C ALA A 553 -4.44 -1.28 -0.11
N GLY A 554 -3.26 -1.82 0.20
CA GLY A 554 -2.61 -2.91 -0.52
C GLY A 554 -3.08 -4.30 -0.14
N GLN A 555 -4.01 -4.46 0.81
CA GLN A 555 -4.59 -5.76 1.15
C GLN A 555 -5.89 -6.05 0.38
N PRO A 556 -6.08 -7.29 -0.10
CA PRO A 556 -7.36 -7.71 -0.67
C PRO A 556 -8.44 -7.70 0.43
N TRP A 557 -9.63 -7.21 0.11
CA TRP A 557 -10.75 -7.11 1.06
C TRP A 557 -11.97 -7.86 0.52
N ASN A 558 -12.83 -8.35 1.41
CA ASN A 558 -14.06 -9.04 1.00
C ASN A 558 -15.23 -8.05 0.91
N CYS A 559 -15.97 -8.01 -0.22
CA CYS A 559 -17.14 -7.12 -0.37
C CYS A 559 -18.18 -7.44 0.70
N SER A 560 -18.59 -6.45 1.50
CA SER A 560 -19.66 -6.62 2.49
C SER A 560 -21.05 -6.89 1.88
N GLY A 561 -21.21 -6.70 0.57
CA GLY A 561 -22.45 -7.02 -0.15
C GLY A 561 -22.50 -8.39 -0.81
N CYS A 562 -21.38 -8.88 -1.35
CA CYS A 562 -21.35 -10.14 -2.11
C CYS A 562 -20.29 -11.14 -1.63
N HIS A 563 -19.54 -10.80 -0.58
CA HIS A 563 -18.46 -11.59 0.02
C HIS A 563 -17.28 -11.95 -0.90
N GLN A 564 -17.29 -11.52 -2.17
CA GLN A 564 -16.17 -11.71 -3.11
C GLN A 564 -14.90 -11.01 -2.64
N ARG A 565 -13.77 -11.69 -2.81
CA ARG A 565 -12.43 -11.16 -2.51
C ARG A 565 -12.02 -10.19 -3.62
N VAL A 566 -11.88 -8.92 -3.27
CA VAL A 566 -11.48 -7.84 -4.15
C VAL A 566 -9.96 -7.70 -4.08
N GLY A 567 -9.30 -7.66 -5.25
CA GLY A 567 -7.84 -7.54 -5.35
C GLY A 567 -7.28 -6.24 -4.76
N LYS A 568 -5.96 -6.18 -4.61
CA LYS A 568 -5.22 -5.03 -4.04
C LYS A 568 -5.51 -3.75 -4.82
N GLY A 569 -5.64 -2.61 -4.13
CA GLY A 569 -5.82 -1.29 -4.76
C GLY A 569 -7.24 -0.94 -5.23
N TRP A 570 -8.18 -1.88 -5.23
CA TRP A 570 -9.55 -1.64 -5.70
C TRP A 570 -10.43 -1.07 -4.58
N GLN A 571 -10.99 0.13 -4.79
CA GLN A 571 -11.90 0.78 -3.83
C GLN A 571 -13.37 0.42 -4.01
N ARG A 572 -13.71 -0.21 -5.12
CA ARG A 572 -15.02 -0.76 -5.41
C ARG A 572 -14.84 -2.23 -5.71
N CYS A 573 -15.77 -3.04 -5.22
CA CYS A 573 -15.79 -4.44 -5.59
C CYS A 573 -16.09 -4.56 -7.09
N TRP A 574 -15.24 -5.32 -7.79
CA TRP A 574 -15.42 -5.63 -9.21
C TRP A 574 -16.71 -6.41 -9.48
N HIS A 575 -17.24 -7.12 -8.47
CA HIS A 575 -18.45 -7.93 -8.60
C HIS A 575 -19.73 -7.18 -8.23
N CYS A 576 -19.74 -6.47 -7.09
CA CYS A 576 -20.95 -5.87 -6.51
C CYS A 576 -21.02 -4.33 -6.65
N GLY A 577 -19.98 -3.66 -7.15
CA GLY A 577 -19.90 -2.19 -7.29
C GLY A 577 -19.85 -1.39 -5.97
N ARG A 578 -20.11 -2.03 -4.82
CA ARG A 578 -20.06 -1.39 -3.49
C ARG A 578 -18.66 -0.87 -3.18
N LYS A 579 -18.62 0.33 -2.61
CA LYS A 579 -17.40 0.96 -2.12
C LYS A 579 -16.91 0.27 -0.85
N ARG A 580 -15.60 0.14 -0.71
CA ARG A 580 -14.95 -0.29 0.54
C ARG A 580 -15.36 0.64 1.68
N THR A 581 -16.00 0.10 2.71
CA THR A 581 -16.44 0.88 3.87
C THR A 581 -15.23 1.28 4.72
N GLN A 582 -15.22 2.51 5.26
CA GLN A 582 -14.10 3.04 6.06
C GLN A 582 -13.79 2.19 7.30
N GLN A 583 -14.75 1.44 7.83
CA GLN A 583 -14.54 0.50 8.94
C GLN A 583 -13.57 -0.65 8.60
N SER A 584 -13.38 -0.99 7.32
CA SER A 584 -12.44 -2.02 6.85
C SER A 584 -11.03 -1.50 6.51
N LEU A 585 -10.76 -0.22 6.79
CA LEU A 585 -9.46 0.43 6.60
C LEU A 585 -8.73 0.68 7.92
N ILE A 586 -9.41 0.51 9.06
CA ILE A 586 -8.88 0.81 10.41
C ILE A 586 -8.74 -0.48 11.25
N ALA A 587 -9.38 -1.58 10.83
CA ALA A 587 -9.10 -2.93 11.30
C ALA A 587 -8.10 -3.60 10.34
#